data_AF-A0A6B2E3A1-F1
#
_entry.id   AF-A0A6B2E3A1-F1
#
_cell.length_a   1.000
_cell.length_b   1.000
_cell.length_c   1.000
_cell.angle_alpha   90.00
_cell.angle_beta   90.00
_cell.angle_gamma   90.00
#
_symmetry.space_group_name_H-M   'P 1'
#
loop_
_entity.id
_entity.type
_entity.pdbx_description
1 polymer ?
#
loop_
_entity_poly.entity_id
_entity_poly.type
_entity_poly.pdbx_seq_one_letter_code
_entity_poly.pdbx_strand_id
1 'polypeptide(L)' 'RAAAYVGLANLARYEGDLAAARSLNERALAECPGGSFAAESVRAGAMISLGWLAVAEGRPAEAVRLHREALLTGHRWHAG' A
#
# COMPACT_ATOMS: atom_id res chain seq x y z
N ARG A 1 13.80 4.19 -0.47
CA ARG A 1 13.45 4.17 0.98
C ARG A 1 11.98 3.83 1.18
N ALA A 2 11.06 4.52 0.53
CA ALA A 2 9.63 4.20 0.47
C ALA A 2 9.25 2.70 0.38
N ALA A 3 9.86 1.92 -0.53
CA ALA A 3 9.58 0.49 -0.66
C ALA A 3 9.86 -0.32 0.63
N ALA A 4 10.88 0.08 1.41
CA ALA A 4 11.21 -0.58 2.67
C ALA A 4 10.14 -0.32 3.74
N TYR A 5 9.46 0.84 3.72
CA TYR A 5 8.35 1.08 4.64
C TYR A 5 7.16 0.16 4.38
N VAL A 6 6.90 -0.24 3.13
CA VAL A 6 5.87 -1.24 2.82
C VAL A 6 6.22 -2.59 3.44
N GLY A 7 7.51 -2.99 3.36
CA GLY A 7 8.01 -4.19 4.02
C GLY A 7 7.84 -4.15 5.54
N LEU A 8 8.24 -3.05 6.17
CA LEU A 8 8.09 -2.85 7.61
C LEU A 8 6.62 -2.78 8.03
N ALA A 9 5.74 -2.18 7.22
CA ALA A 9 4.32 -2.12 7.50
C ALA A 9 3.69 -3.53 7.50
N ASN A 10 4.11 -4.39 6.58
CA ASN A 10 3.68 -5.78 6.55
C ASN A 10 4.16 -6.54 7.79
N LEU A 11 5.40 -6.33 8.22
CA LEU A 11 5.92 -6.92 9.45
C LEU A 11 5.11 -6.49 10.68
N ALA A 12 4.91 -5.17 10.85
CA ALA A 12 4.11 -4.62 11.94
C ALA A 12 2.68 -5.19 11.95
N ARG A 13 2.05 -5.35 10.78
CA ARG A 13 0.73 -5.99 10.67
C ARG A 13 0.76 -7.45 11.13
N TYR A 14 1.79 -8.23 10.79
CA TYR A 14 1.92 -9.61 11.24
C TYR A 14 2.17 -9.71 12.76
N GLU A 15 2.83 -8.71 13.35
CA GLU A 15 3.03 -8.59 14.80
C GLU A 15 1.80 -8.06 15.55
N GLY A 16 0.77 -7.63 14.82
CA GLY A 16 -0.47 -7.08 15.38
C GLY A 16 -0.42 -5.58 15.68
N ASP A 17 0.69 -4.89 15.40
CA ASP A 17 0.80 -3.44 15.49
C ASP A 17 0.19 -2.77 14.25
N LEU A 18 -1.14 -2.74 14.23
CA LEU A 18 -1.94 -2.19 13.14
C LEU A 18 -1.73 -0.67 12.99
N ALA A 19 -1.44 0.04 14.07
CA ALA A 19 -1.19 1.48 14.05
C ALA A 19 0.15 1.81 13.40
N ALA A 20 1.22 1.08 13.74
CA ALA A 20 2.51 1.22 13.07
C ALA A 20 2.41 0.84 11.59
N ALA A 21 1.70 -0.25 11.27
CA ALA A 21 1.46 -0.68 9.89
C ALA A 21 0.81 0.43 9.04
N ARG A 22 -0.17 1.16 9.61
CA ARG A 22 -0.81 2.30 8.95
C ARG A 22 0.18 3.43 8.68
N SER A 23 0.86 3.89 9.73
CA SER A 23 1.80 5.01 9.66
C SER A 23 2.93 4.77 8.66
N LEU A 24 3.47 3.55 8.61
CA LEU A 24 4.52 3.16 7.67
C LEU A 24 4.02 3.18 6.22
N ASN A 25 2.81 2.70 5.95
CA ASN A 25 2.22 2.76 4.61
C ASN A 25 1.94 4.20 4.16
N GLU A 26 1.44 5.05 5.05
CA GLU A 26 1.22 6.48 4.76
C GLU A 26 2.53 7.20 4.43
N ARG A 27 3.63 6.88 5.13
CA ARG A 27 4.97 7.36 4.80
C ARG A 27 5.45 6.87 3.44
N ALA A 28 5.21 5.60 3.10
CA ALA A 28 5.55 5.05 1.79
C ALA A 28 4.86 5.82 0.66
N LEU A 29 3.57 6.16 0.85
CA LEU A 29 2.80 6.96 -0.12
C LEU A 29 3.29 8.41 -0.19
N ALA A 30 3.60 9.04 0.94
CA ALA A 30 4.11 10.41 0.97
C ALA A 30 5.47 10.57 0.27
N GLU A 31 6.36 9.58 0.38
CA GLU A 31 7.66 9.57 -0.30
C GLU A 31 7.58 9.20 -1.79
N CYS A 32 6.41 8.78 -2.29
CA CYS A 32 6.21 8.38 -3.68
C CYS A 32 5.06 9.17 -4.30
N PRO A 33 5.32 10.39 -4.83
CA PRO A 33 4.28 11.24 -5.43
C PRO A 33 3.74 10.73 -6.78
N GLY A 34 4.29 9.63 -7.31
CA GLY A 34 3.88 9.03 -8.59
C GLY A 34 4.72 9.51 -9.77
N GLY A 35 4.26 9.24 -11.00
CA GLY A 35 4.86 9.77 -12.24
C GLY A 35 6.10 9.01 -12.76
N SER A 36 6.48 7.91 -12.11
CA SER A 36 7.43 6.94 -12.66
C SER A 36 6.99 5.53 -12.33
N PHE A 37 7.37 4.56 -13.16
CA PHE A 37 7.07 3.14 -12.93
C PHE A 37 7.50 2.68 -11.52
N ALA A 38 8.69 3.08 -11.06
CA ALA A 38 9.19 2.72 -9.75
C ALA A 38 8.35 3.33 -8.61
N ALA A 39 7.98 4.61 -8.70
CA ALA A 39 7.13 5.24 -7.69
C ALA A 39 5.73 4.60 -7.65
N GLU A 40 5.16 4.30 -8.81
CA GLU A 40 3.81 3.73 -8.92
C GLU A 40 3.77 2.28 -8.46
N SER A 41 4.85 1.52 -8.67
CA SER A 41 5.03 0.18 -8.10
C SER A 41 5.02 0.22 -6.56
N VAL A 42 5.69 1.20 -5.95
CA VAL A 42 5.68 1.37 -4.50
C VAL A 42 4.30 1.77 -3.99
N ARG A 43 3.62 2.70 -4.69
CA ARG A 43 2.26 3.11 -4.33
C ARG A 43 1.27 1.95 -4.39
N ALA A 44 1.33 1.12 -5.44
CA ALA A 44 0.52 -0.08 -5.55
C ALA A 44 0.81 -1.06 -4.41
N GLY A 45 2.08 -1.27 -4.06
CA GLY A 45 2.47 -2.11 -2.91
C GLY A 45 1.92 -1.59 -1.57
N ALA A 46 1.99 -0.27 -1.34
CA ALA A 46 1.44 0.36 -0.14
C ALA A 46 -0.10 0.23 -0.08
N MET A 47 -0.80 0.42 -1.20
CA MET A 47 -2.25 0.22 -1.28
C MET A 47 -2.65 -1.22 -0.99
N ILE A 48 -1.90 -2.21 -1.49
CA ILE A 48 -2.13 -3.63 -1.17
C ILE A 48 -1.93 -3.88 0.33
N SER A 49 -0.87 -3.35 0.92
CA SER A 49 -0.60 -3.50 2.35
C SER A 49 -1.72 -2.86 3.21
N LEU A 50 -2.18 -1.66 2.85
CA LEU A 50 -3.33 -1.00 3.50
C LEU A 50 -4.63 -1.81 3.33
N GLY A 51 -4.81 -2.49 2.19
CA GLY A 51 -5.95 -3.36 1.97
C GLY A 51 -5.96 -4.52 2.97
N TRP A 52 -4.82 -5.18 3.16
CA TRP A 52 -4.69 -6.24 4.17
C TRP A 52 -4.85 -5.73 5.61
N LEU A 53 -4.38 -4.52 5.89
CA LEU A 53 -4.61 -3.87 7.17
C LEU A 53 -6.11 -3.63 7.40
N ALA A 54 -6.84 -3.14 6.39
CA ALA A 54 -8.28 -2.94 6.49
C ALA A 54 -9.04 -4.27 6.75
N VAL A 55 -8.57 -5.40 6.19
CA VAL A 55 -9.12 -6.73 6.55
C VAL A 55 -8.90 -7.03 8.03
N ALA A 56 -7.67 -6.82 8.55
CA ALA A 56 -7.34 -7.06 9.95
C ALA A 56 -8.18 -6.19 10.92
N GLU A 57 -8.57 -4.99 10.50
CA GLU A 57 -9.43 -4.07 11.26
C GLU A 57 -10.94 -4.33 11.08
N GLY A 58 -11.35 -5.36 10.32
CA GLY A 58 -12.76 -5.66 10.08
C GLY A 58 -13.46 -4.72 9.10
N ARG A 59 -12.71 -4.11 8.17
CA ARG A 59 -13.18 -3.12 7.18
C ARG A 59 -13.03 -3.65 5.73
N PRO A 60 -13.70 -4.76 5.37
CA PRO A 60 -13.48 -5.46 4.09
C PRO A 60 -13.85 -4.63 2.86
N ALA A 61 -14.86 -3.74 2.95
CA ALA A 61 -15.22 -2.86 1.84
C ALA A 61 -14.08 -1.91 1.45
N GLU A 62 -13.33 -1.42 2.44
CA GLU A 62 -12.15 -0.59 2.18
C GLU A 62 -11.00 -1.40 1.59
N ALA A 63 -10.81 -2.64 2.04
CA ALA A 63 -9.81 -3.53 1.46
C ALA A 63 -10.04 -3.74 -0.04
N VAL A 64 -11.29 -3.99 -0.46
CA VAL A 64 -11.65 -4.13 -1.88
C VAL A 64 -11.33 -2.87 -2.66
N ARG A 65 -11.67 -1.69 -2.11
CA ARG A 65 -11.37 -0.40 -2.75
C ARG A 65 -9.87 -0.23 -2.96
N LEU A 66 -9.06 -0.47 -1.93
CA LEU A 66 -7.61 -0.31 -1.95
C LEU A 66 -6.94 -1.27 -2.94
N HIS A 67 -7.36 -2.54 -2.97
CA HIS A 67 -6.83 -3.51 -3.93
C HIS A 67 -7.19 -3.15 -5.38
N ARG A 68 -8.41 -2.64 -5.61
CA ARG A 68 -8.81 -2.16 -6.94
C ARG A 68 -7.99 -0.94 -7.38
N GLU A 69 -7.74 0.01 -6.49
CA GLU A 69 -6.89 1.17 -6.79
C GLU A 69 -5.44 0.76 -7.11
N ALA A 70 -4.90 -0.22 -6.40
CA ALA A 70 -3.58 -0.78 -6.68
C ALA A 70 -3.50 -1.39 -8.09
N LEU A 71 -4.52 -2.18 -8.48
CA LEU A 71 -4.60 -2.79 -9.82
C LEU A 71 -4.63 -1.72 -10.92
N LEU A 72 -5.48 -0.69 -10.76
CA LEU A 72 -5.61 0.38 -11.75
C LEU A 72 -4.33 1.21 -11.89
N THR A 73 -3.57 1.37 -10.81
CA THR A 73 -2.27 2.06 -10.83
C THR A 73 -1.25 1.30 -11.68
N GLY A 74 -1.20 -0.04 -11.57
CA GLY A 74 -0.33 -0.88 -12.41
C GLY A 74 -0.73 -0.89 -13.89
N HIS A 75 -2.04 -0.94 -14.19
CA HIS A 75 -2.52 -0.97 -15.57
C HIS A 75 -2.20 0.29 -16.39
N ARG A 76 -2.14 1.46 -15.76
CA ARG A 76 -1.86 2.73 -16.46
C ARG A 76 -0.46 2.80 -17.10
N TRP A 77 0.48 1.95 -16.68
CA TRP A 77 1.84 1.92 -17.26
C TRP A 77 2.05 0.80 -18.27
N HIS A 78 1.24 -0.26 -18.23
CA HIS A 78 1.30 -1.33 -19.22
C HIS A 78 0.55 -1.01 -20.52
N ALA A 79 -0.21 0.09 -20.55
CA ALA A 79 -1.00 0.54 -21.70
C ALA A 79 -0.34 1.70 -22.49
N GLY A 80 0.95 1.97 -22.25
CA GLY A 80 1.74 2.98 -22.95
C GLY A 80 2.69 2.37 -23.98
#